data_AF-A0A2N4YQI8-F1
#
_entry.id   AF-A0A2N4YQI8-F1
#
_cell.length_a   1.000
_cell.length_b   1.000
_cell.length_c   1.000
_cell.angle_alpha   90.00
_cell.angle_beta   90.00
_cell.angle_gamma   90.00
#
_symmetry.space_group_name_H-M   'P 1'
#
loop_
_entity.id
_entity.type
_entity.pdbx_description
1 polymer ?
#
loop_
_entity_poly.entity_id
_entity_poly.type
_entity_poly.pdbx_seq_one_letter_code
_entity_poly.pdbx_strand_id
1 'polypeptide(L)'
;SKVCPPLQTQNAAPLVLSGIREGALIKRLPGEARVMLPVQTSGGEGQRWWFINGQPLDATGATTTLTLDKPGEWQLVVMDEAGQTAAASFTLQ
;
A
#
# COMPACT_ATOMS: atom_id res chain seq x y z
N SER A 1 -25.60 17.13 -25.52
CA SER A 1 -24.13 17.14 -25.44
C SER A 1 -23.74 16.98 -23.98
N LYS A 2 -23.12 15.86 -23.58
CA LYS A 2 -22.59 15.71 -22.22
C LYS A 2 -21.21 16.36 -22.20
N VAL A 3 -21.12 17.55 -21.60
CA VAL A 3 -19.83 18.18 -21.30
C VAL A 3 -19.18 17.31 -20.22
N CYS A 4 -18.14 16.57 -20.60
CA CYS A 4 -17.28 15.91 -19.63
C CYS A 4 -16.44 17.02 -18.98
N PRO A 5 -16.56 17.28 -17.67
CA PRO A 5 -15.74 18.29 -17.01
C PRO A 5 -14.26 17.95 -17.23
N PRO A 6 -13.38 18.94 -17.43
CA PRO A 6 -11.95 18.66 -17.54
C PRO A 6 -11.48 17.94 -16.27
N LEU A 7 -10.66 16.91 -16.44
CA LEU A 7 -9.96 16.25 -15.34
C LEU A 7 -9.27 17.35 -14.53
N GLN A 8 -9.73 17.55 -13.29
CA GLN A 8 -9.03 18.43 -12.35
C GLN A 8 -7.63 17.88 -12.21
N THR A 9 -6.65 18.67 -12.62
CA THR A 9 -5.23 18.37 -12.39
C THR A 9 -5.04 18.24 -10.88
N GLN A 10 -4.85 17.00 -10.44
CA GLN A 10 -4.55 16.70 -9.04
C GLN A 10 -3.26 17.43 -8.70
N ASN A 11 -3.36 18.45 -7.85
CA ASN A 11 -2.23 19.32 -7.50
C ASN A 11 -1.33 18.68 -6.42
N ALA A 12 -1.70 17.49 -5.94
CA ALA A 12 -0.93 16.70 -5.00
C ALA A 12 0.23 15.99 -5.71
N ALA A 13 1.37 15.89 -5.02
CA ALA A 13 2.48 15.04 -5.48
C ALA A 13 1.99 13.58 -5.67
N PRO A 14 2.60 12.78 -6.56
CA PRO A 14 2.18 11.40 -6.78
C PRO A 14 2.19 10.57 -5.49
N LEU A 15 1.19 9.70 -5.32
CA LEU A 15 1.17 8.73 -4.22
C LEU A 15 2.29 7.70 -4.41
N VAL A 16 3.23 7.66 -3.47
CA VAL A 16 4.36 6.73 -3.50
C VAL A 16 4.32 5.82 -2.28
N LEU A 17 4.38 4.50 -2.51
CA LEU A 17 4.50 3.48 -1.47
C LEU A 17 5.98 3.25 -1.11
N SER A 18 6.28 3.20 0.18
CA SER A 18 7.61 2.95 0.75
C SER A 18 7.54 1.94 1.89
N GLY A 19 8.68 1.33 2.21
CA GLY A 19 8.79 0.23 3.20
C GLY A 19 8.72 -1.16 2.58
N ILE A 20 8.21 -1.27 1.35
CA ILE A 20 8.24 -2.49 0.53
C ILE A 20 8.47 -2.15 -0.93
N ARG A 21 9.10 -3.04 -1.68
CA ARG A 21 9.39 -2.90 -3.12
C ARG A 21 8.71 -4.01 -3.89
N GLU A 22 8.36 -3.73 -5.14
CA GLU A 22 7.91 -4.75 -6.10
C GLU A 22 8.95 -5.87 -6.22
N GLY A 23 8.49 -7.12 -6.20
CA GLY A 23 9.32 -8.32 -6.30
C GLY A 23 10.21 -8.58 -5.07
N ALA A 24 10.01 -7.89 -3.95
CA ALA A 24 10.84 -8.08 -2.77
C ALA A 24 10.67 -9.49 -2.17
N LEU A 25 11.77 -10.06 -1.69
CA LEU A 25 11.78 -11.31 -0.94
C LEU A 25 12.04 -11.02 0.54
N ILE A 26 11.02 -11.25 1.38
CA ILE A 26 11.09 -11.03 2.81
C ILE A 26 11.31 -12.36 3.51
N LYS A 27 12.22 -12.39 4.49
CA LYS A 27 12.47 -13.55 5.35
C LYS A 27 12.15 -13.21 6.79
N ARG A 28 11.53 -14.16 7.51
CA ARG A 28 11.39 -14.05 8.97
C ARG A 28 12.77 -14.04 9.63
N LEU A 29 12.87 -13.38 10.79
CA LEU A 29 14.02 -13.54 11.66
C LEU A 29 14.05 -14.99 12.21
N PRO A 30 15.23 -15.56 12.48
CA PRO A 30 15.32 -16.89 13.09
C PRO A 30 14.54 -16.96 14.41
N GLY A 31 13.63 -17.93 14.52
CA GLY A 31 12.80 -18.11 15.71
C GLY A 31 11.52 -17.27 15.75
N GLU A 32 11.30 -16.37 14.80
CA GLU A 32 10.08 -15.56 14.72
C GLU A 32 9.01 -16.24 13.88
N ALA A 33 7.77 -16.25 14.40
CA ALA A 33 6.61 -16.78 13.68
C ALA A 33 6.02 -15.77 12.68
N ARG A 34 6.33 -14.48 12.82
CA ARG A 34 5.68 -13.37 12.11
C ARG A 34 6.70 -12.33 11.66
N VAL A 35 6.37 -11.61 10.60
CA VAL A 35 7.07 -10.37 10.21
C VAL A 35 6.18 -9.18 10.48
N MET A 36 6.74 -8.15 11.12
CA MET A 36 6.14 -6.82 11.22
C MET A 36 6.81 -5.90 10.20
N LEU A 37 6.10 -5.52 9.15
CA LEU A 37 6.62 -4.71 8.06
C LEU A 37 6.01 -3.30 8.11
N PRO A 38 6.74 -2.29 8.58
CA PRO A 38 6.28 -0.91 8.54
C PRO A 38 6.29 -0.41 7.09
N VAL A 39 5.15 0.11 6.64
CA VAL A 39 4.97 0.69 5.31
C VAL A 39 4.39 2.08 5.45
N GLN A 40 4.70 2.94 4.48
CA GLN A 40 4.23 4.31 4.47
C GLN A 40 4.03 4.83 3.07
N THR A 41 3.30 5.94 2.98
CA THR A 41 3.11 6.68 1.75
C THR A 41 3.66 8.10 1.86
N SER A 42 4.14 8.62 0.75
CA SER A 42 4.45 10.03 0.55
C SER A 42 3.71 10.54 -0.70
N GLY A 43 3.50 11.86 -0.77
CA GLY A 43 2.56 12.42 -1.76
C GLY A 43 1.14 11.87 -1.59
N GLY A 44 0.27 12.07 -2.58
CA GLY A 44 -1.15 11.76 -2.55
C GLY A 44 -1.98 12.75 -1.72
N GLU A 45 -3.30 12.58 -1.73
CA GLU A 45 -4.26 13.52 -1.14
C GLU A 45 -5.19 12.87 -0.11
N GLY A 46 -5.51 13.58 0.97
CA GLY A 46 -6.61 13.21 1.88
C GLY A 46 -6.44 11.92 2.70
N GLN A 47 -7.49 11.11 2.81
CA GLN A 47 -7.44 9.82 3.50
C GLN A 47 -6.70 8.74 2.70
N ARG A 48 -6.08 7.76 3.37
CA ARG A 48 -5.51 6.55 2.76
C ARG A 48 -6.29 5.32 3.19
N TRP A 49 -6.54 4.43 2.24
CA TRP A 49 -7.09 3.09 2.47
C TRP A 49 -6.09 2.04 2.00
N TRP A 50 -5.84 1.07 2.86
CA TRP A 50 -4.87 0.02 2.65
C TRP A 50 -5.56 -1.32 2.40
N PHE A 51 -5.03 -2.09 1.47
CA PHE A 51 -5.54 -3.41 1.13
C PHE A 51 -4.39 -4.41 1.06
N ILE A 52 -4.57 -5.57 1.69
CA ILE A 52 -3.67 -6.73 1.57
C ILE A 52 -4.42 -7.85 0.84
N ASN A 53 -3.91 -8.31 -0.30
CA ASN A 53 -4.55 -9.34 -1.13
C ASN A 53 -6.05 -9.03 -1.39
N GLY A 54 -6.37 -7.76 -1.67
CA GLY A 54 -7.74 -7.27 -1.91
C GLY A 54 -8.62 -7.12 -0.66
N GLN A 55 -8.14 -7.50 0.53
CA GLN A 55 -8.87 -7.29 1.79
C GLN A 55 -8.49 -5.95 2.42
N PRO A 56 -9.46 -5.12 2.84
CA PRO A 56 -9.16 -3.87 3.52
C PRO A 56 -8.49 -4.12 4.87
N LEU A 57 -7.52 -3.27 5.20
CA LEU A 57 -6.89 -3.22 6.52
C LEU A 57 -7.61 -2.20 7.40
N ASP A 58 -7.72 -2.50 8.69
CA ASP A 58 -8.16 -1.55 9.71
C ASP A 58 -7.00 -0.60 10.06
N ALA A 59 -6.59 0.19 9.08
CA ALA A 59 -5.51 1.17 9.18
C ALA A 59 -5.91 2.45 8.46
N THR A 60 -5.76 3.58 9.14
CA THR A 60 -6.06 4.89 8.59
C THR A 60 -4.79 5.74 8.53
N GLY A 61 -4.66 6.53 7.46
CA GLY A 61 -3.57 7.48 7.30
C GLY A 61 -2.37 6.93 6.52
N ALA A 62 -1.30 7.73 6.48
CA ALA A 62 -0.17 7.53 5.57
C ALA A 62 0.77 6.39 5.96
N THR A 63 0.59 5.76 7.13
CA THR A 63 1.49 4.73 7.67
C THR A 63 0.69 3.56 8.22
N THR A 64 1.20 2.34 8.05
CA THR A 64 0.66 1.15 8.73
C THR A 64 1.75 0.10 8.90
N THR A 65 1.51 -0.90 9.75
CA THR A 65 2.41 -2.04 9.94
C THR A 65 1.68 -3.31 9.55
N LEU A 66 2.18 -4.00 8.51
CA LEU A 66 1.67 -5.30 8.12
C LEU A 66 2.21 -6.37 9.07
N THR A 67 1.32 -7.21 9.61
CA THR A 67 1.71 -8.42 10.35
C THR A 67 1.44 -9.63 9.48
N LEU A 68 2.50 -10.29 9.03
CA LEU A 68 2.43 -11.41 8.10
C LEU A 68 2.97 -12.68 8.76
N ASP A 69 2.17 -13.73 8.80
CA ASP A 69 2.49 -14.99 9.47
C ASP A 69 2.59 -16.18 8.50
N LYS A 70 2.00 -16.07 7.30
CA LYS A 70 1.98 -17.14 6.29
C LYS A 70 2.98 -16.89 5.16
N PRO A 71 3.80 -17.90 4.79
CA PRO A 71 4.65 -17.79 3.62
C PRO A 71 3.79 -17.74 2.34
N GLY A 72 4.33 -17.14 1.28
CA GLY A 72 3.66 -17.02 -0.01
C GLY A 72 3.75 -15.63 -0.63
N GLU A 73 2.99 -15.45 -1.71
CA GLU A 73 2.87 -14.17 -2.41
C GLU A 73 1.87 -13.25 -1.72
N TRP A 74 2.20 -11.96 -1.69
CA TRP A 74 1.42 -10.91 -1.07
C TRP A 74 1.37 -9.71 -2.01
N GLN A 75 0.21 -9.04 -2.05
CA GLN A 75 0.01 -7.78 -2.74
C GLN A 75 -0.48 -6.75 -1.74
N LEU A 76 0.29 -5.66 -1.59
CA LEU A 76 -0.14 -4.47 -0.87
C LEU A 76 -0.59 -3.41 -1.86
N VAL A 77 -1.77 -2.85 -1.64
CA VAL A 77 -2.28 -1.69 -2.39
C VAL A 77 -2.66 -0.61 -1.40
N VAL A 78 -2.34 0.63 -1.74
CA VAL A 78 -2.83 1.83 -1.04
C VAL A 78 -3.53 2.73 -2.04
N MET A 79 -4.69 3.24 -1.65
CA MET A 79 -5.49 4.19 -2.42
C MET A 79 -5.69 5.46 -1.60
N ASP A 80 -5.59 6.62 -2.24
CA ASP A 80 -5.87 7.90 -1.62
C ASP A 80 -7.26 8.46 -1.99
N GLU A 81 -7.66 9.58 -1.38
CA GLU A 81 -8.98 10.19 -1.55
C GLU A 81 -9.25 10.70 -2.98
N ALA A 82 -8.19 11.04 -3.71
CA ALA A 82 -8.26 11.44 -5.11
C ALA A 82 -8.27 10.25 -6.09
N GLY A 83 -8.24 9.02 -5.56
CA GLY A 83 -8.25 7.78 -6.33
C GLY A 83 -6.90 7.38 -6.92
N GLN A 84 -5.80 8.02 -6.52
CA GLN A 84 -4.46 7.54 -6.87
C GLN A 84 -4.20 6.21 -6.16
N THR A 85 -3.47 5.32 -6.82
CA THR A 85 -3.08 4.03 -6.24
C THR A 85 -1.58 3.80 -6.37
N ALA A 86 -1.01 3.18 -5.34
CA ALA A 86 0.33 2.61 -5.38
C ALA A 86 0.27 1.16 -4.89
N ALA A 87 1.03 0.28 -5.52
CA ALA A 87 1.00 -1.14 -5.22
C ALA A 87 2.41 -1.74 -5.19
N ALA A 88 2.56 -2.82 -4.43
CA ALA A 88 3.74 -3.67 -4.46
C ALA A 88 3.35 -5.13 -4.24
N SER A 89 3.81 -6.01 -5.13
CA SER A 89 3.79 -7.46 -4.94
C SER A 89 5.12 -7.93 -4.35
N PHE A 90 5.08 -8.85 -3.40
CA PHE A 90 6.28 -9.37 -2.73
C PHE A 90 6.04 -10.78 -2.19
N THR A 91 7.10 -11.49 -1.83
CA THR A 91 7.04 -12.86 -1.31
C THR A 91 7.56 -12.92 0.12
N LEU A 92 6.83 -13.61 1.00
CA LEU A 92 7.30 -13.96 2.34
C LEU A 92 7.76 -15.41 2.37
N GLN A 93 8.98 -15.64 2.86
CA GLN A 93 9.57 -16.96 3.15
C GLN A 93 9.59 -17.24 4.65
#